data_AF-A0A934KA71-F1
#
_entry.id   AF-A0A934KA71-F1
#
_cell.length_a   1.000
_cell.length_b   1.000
_cell.length_c   1.000
_cell.angle_alpha   90.00
_cell.angle_beta   90.00
_cell.angle_gamma   90.00
#
_symmetry.space_group_name_H-M   'P 1'
#
loop_
_entity.id
_entity.type
_entity.pdbx_description
1 polymer ?
#
loop_
_entity_poly.entity_id
_entity_poly.type
_entity_poly.pdbx_seq_one_letter_code
_entity_poly.pdbx_strand_id
1 'polypeptide(L)'
;MTECPQCGLDNEDDVKNCRGCRVNMYWAFQHYEELAAIRKAARLQSKPKTPAFLLDTSKRVDEGPAVGWLHSMIRRFGFKEAGKKVSTMAE
;
A
#
# COMPACT_ATOMS: atom_id res chain seq x y z
N MET A 1 -5.58 -10.06 -8.65
CA MET A 1 -6.14 -8.77 -8.18
C MET A 1 -6.20 -8.83 -6.67
N THR A 2 -5.72 -7.79 -6.00
CA THR A 2 -5.63 -7.74 -4.53
C THR A 2 -6.42 -6.52 -4.00
N GLU A 3 -7.41 -6.78 -3.16
CA GLU A 3 -8.20 -5.75 -2.48
C GLU A 3 -7.33 -5.02 -1.44
N CYS A 4 -7.39 -3.68 -1.44
CA CYS A 4 -6.69 -2.88 -0.43
C CYS A 4 -7.37 -2.99 0.95
N PRO A 5 -6.65 -3.43 2.01
CA PRO A 5 -7.22 -3.55 3.36
C PRO A 5 -7.76 -2.23 3.93
N GLN A 6 -7.19 -1.09 3.51
CA GLN A 6 -7.60 0.24 3.95
C GLN A 6 -8.85 0.76 3.26
N CYS A 7 -8.91 0.72 1.92
CA CYS A 7 -9.97 1.41 1.18
C CYS A 7 -10.86 0.50 0.33
N GLY A 8 -10.60 -0.81 0.31
CA GLY A 8 -11.40 -1.79 -0.44
C GLY A 8 -11.28 -1.71 -1.96
N LEU A 9 -10.35 -0.90 -2.50
CA LEU A 9 -10.14 -0.81 -3.94
C LEU A 9 -9.33 -2.01 -4.42
N ASP A 10 -9.76 -2.64 -5.51
CA ASP A 10 -9.01 -3.69 -6.20
C ASP A 10 -7.79 -3.15 -6.97
N ASN A 11 -6.64 -3.76 -6.73
CA ASN A 11 -5.38 -3.41 -7.37
C ASN A 11 -4.80 -4.61 -8.13
N GLU A 12 -3.89 -4.31 -9.06
CA GLU A 12 -3.03 -5.35 -9.63
C GLU A 12 -2.13 -5.95 -8.54
N ASP A 13 -1.77 -7.22 -8.68
CA ASP A 13 -1.08 -7.96 -7.60
C ASP A 13 0.36 -7.50 -7.38
N ASP A 14 0.95 -6.79 -8.33
CA ASP A 14 2.32 -6.27 -8.29
C ASP A 14 2.42 -4.79 -7.94
N VAL A 15 1.30 -4.11 -7.60
CA VAL A 15 1.37 -2.71 -7.19
C VAL A 15 2.06 -2.56 -5.84
N LYS A 16 2.95 -1.57 -5.73
CA LYS A 16 3.57 -1.22 -4.46
C LYS A 16 2.60 -0.52 -3.51
N ASN A 17 1.80 0.40 -4.05
CA ASN A 17 0.87 1.23 -3.30
C ASN A 17 -0.53 1.08 -3.89
N CYS A 18 -1.57 1.13 -3.06
CA CYS A 18 -2.94 1.11 -3.54
C CYS A 18 -3.21 2.31 -4.45
N ARG A 19 -3.87 2.10 -5.60
CA ARG A 19 -4.20 3.18 -6.55
C ARG A 19 -5.16 4.22 -5.98
N GLY A 20 -5.98 3.84 -4.99
CA GLY A 20 -6.97 4.71 -4.35
C GLY A 20 -6.42 5.47 -3.16
N CYS A 21 -5.95 4.76 -2.14
CA CYS A 21 -5.53 5.37 -0.87
C CYS A 21 -4.01 5.50 -0.70
N ARG A 22 -3.21 4.99 -1.65
CA ARG A 22 -1.74 5.04 -1.68
C ARG A 22 -1.02 4.36 -0.52
N VAL A 23 -1.74 3.62 0.34
CA VAL A 23 -1.10 2.77 1.35
C VAL A 23 -0.21 1.74 0.67
N ASN A 24 0.95 1.45 1.26
CA ASN A 24 1.82 0.39 0.78
C ASN A 24 1.11 -0.97 0.88
N MET A 25 0.90 -1.65 -0.25
CA MET A 25 0.10 -2.88 -0.31
C MET A 25 0.80 -4.07 0.35
N TYR A 26 2.13 -4.14 0.26
CA TYR A 26 2.90 -5.17 0.97
C TYR A 26 2.72 -5.04 2.48
N TRP A 27 2.99 -3.86 3.04
CA TRP A 27 2.84 -3.60 4.47
C TRP A 27 1.39 -3.79 4.93
N ALA A 28 0.42 -3.27 4.16
CA ALA A 28 -0.98 -3.38 4.50
C ALA A 28 -1.45 -4.85 4.57
N PHE A 29 -0.99 -5.70 3.66
CA PHE A 29 -1.36 -7.11 3.68
C PHE A 29 -0.81 -7.87 4.89
N GLN A 30 0.36 -7.48 5.40
CA GLN A 30 0.93 -8.08 6.61
C GLN A 30 0.27 -7.55 7.90
N HIS A 31 0.04 -6.24 7.98
CA HIS A 31 -0.11 -5.56 9.28
C HIS A 31 -1.40 -4.74 9.44
N TYR A 32 -2.22 -4.60 8.38
CA TYR A 32 -3.35 -3.66 8.46
C TYR A 32 -4.43 -4.10 9.45
N GLU A 33 -4.66 -5.40 9.59
CA GLU A 33 -5.62 -5.95 10.56
C GLU A 33 -5.25 -5.55 12.00
N GLU A 34 -3.96 -5.67 12.35
CA GLU A 34 -3.43 -5.25 13.64
C GLU A 34 -3.60 -3.74 13.86
N LEU A 35 -3.25 -2.92 12.85
CA LEU A 35 -3.48 -1.48 12.89
C LEU A 35 -4.97 -1.15 13.11
N ALA A 36 -5.87 -1.83 12.39
CA ALA A 36 -7.31 -1.62 12.50
C ALA A 36 -7.83 -1.96 13.91
N ALA A 37 -7.31 -3.04 14.52
CA ALA A 37 -7.63 -3.43 15.89
C ALA A 37 -7.16 -2.39 16.93
N ILE A 38 -5.90 -1.92 16.82
CA ILE A 38 -5.34 -0.86 17.69
C ILE A 38 -6.19 0.42 17.60
N ARG A 39 -6.54 0.84 16.38
CA ARG A 39 -7.36 2.05 16.16
C ARG A 39 -8.75 1.90 16.78
N LYS A 40 -9.39 0.74 16.62
CA LYS A 40 -10.69 0.45 17.24
C LYS A 40 -10.61 0.49 18.76
N ALA A 41 -9.57 -0.09 19.36
CA ALA A 41 -9.33 -0.04 20.80
C ALA A 41 -9.15 1.41 21.30
N ALA A 42 -8.51 2.27 20.50
CA ALA A 42 -8.36 3.70 20.75
C ALA A 42 -9.62 4.54 20.42
N ARG A 43 -10.76 3.93 20.08
CA ARG A 43 -12.00 4.61 19.65
C ARG A 43 -11.82 5.52 18.42
N LEU A 44 -10.89 5.15 17.53
CA LEU A 44 -10.65 5.79 16.24
C LEU A 44 -11.28 5.00 15.10
N GLN A 45 -11.50 5.64 13.96
CA GLN A 45 -11.94 4.96 12.74
C GLN A 45 -10.91 3.92 12.29
N SER A 46 -11.30 2.65 12.14
CA SER A 46 -10.38 1.55 11.75
C SER A 46 -9.77 1.73 10.36
N LYS A 47 -10.53 2.32 9.42
CA LYS A 47 -10.14 2.61 8.04
C LYS A 47 -10.12 4.13 7.79
N PRO A 48 -9.09 4.87 8.25
CA PRO A 48 -9.03 6.31 8.04
C PRO A 48 -8.87 6.64 6.56
N LYS A 49 -9.45 7.76 6.15
CA LYS A 49 -9.18 8.33 4.82
C LYS A 49 -7.75 8.84 4.76
N THR A 50 -7.08 8.58 3.64
CA THR A 50 -5.77 9.20 3.35
C THR A 50 -5.98 10.70 3.13
N PRO A 51 -5.21 11.58 3.79
CA PRO A 51 -5.24 13.02 3.53
C PRO A 51 -5.02 13.36 2.05
N ALA A 52 -5.79 14.30 1.52
CA ALA A 52 -5.76 14.67 0.11
C ALA A 52 -4.35 15.07 -0.37
N PHE A 53 -3.60 15.84 0.42
CA PHE A 53 -2.25 16.26 0.05
C PHE A 53 -1.27 15.09 -0.14
N LEU A 54 -1.45 13.97 0.58
CA LEU A 54 -0.62 12.78 0.40
C LEU A 54 -1.00 12.03 -0.88
N LEU A 55 -2.30 11.98 -1.20
CA LEU A 55 -2.77 11.44 -2.48
C LEU A 55 -2.19 12.24 -3.65
N ASP A 56 -2.32 13.57 -3.58
CA ASP A 56 -1.84 14.48 -4.62
C ASP A 56 -0.33 14.43 -4.79
N THR A 57 0.41 14.45 -3.68
CA THR A 57 1.88 14.37 -3.70
C THR A 57 2.35 13.03 -4.28
N SER A 58 1.75 11.93 -3.85
CA SER A 58 2.10 10.60 -4.37
C SER A 58 1.77 10.45 -5.85
N LYS A 59 0.62 10.98 -6.30
CA LYS A 59 0.23 10.99 -7.70
C LYS A 59 1.22 11.77 -8.57
N ARG A 60 1.69 12.93 -8.11
CA ARG A 60 2.72 13.73 -8.82
C ARG A 60 4.04 12.99 -8.98
N VAL A 61 4.40 12.12 -8.04
CA VAL A 61 5.61 11.28 -8.17
C VAL A 61 5.42 10.22 -9.25
N ASP A 62 4.24 9.59 -9.29
CA ASP A 62 3.89 8.59 -10.30
C ASP A 62 3.70 9.19 -11.71
N GLU A 63 3.34 10.46 -11.81
CA GLU A 63 3.11 11.15 -13.10
C GLU A 63 4.26 12.10 -13.47
N GLY A 64 5.25 12.22 -12.60
CA GLY A 64 6.33 13.19 -12.73
C GLY A 64 7.39 12.80 -13.76
N PRO A 65 8.33 13.71 -14.06
CA PRO A 65 9.38 13.47 -15.06
C PRO A 65 10.29 12.27 -14.73
N ALA A 66 10.34 11.85 -13.46
CA ALA A 66 11.10 10.70 -13.00
C ALA A 66 10.35 9.36 -13.12
N VAL A 67 9.09 9.32 -13.58
CA VAL A 67 8.29 8.09 -13.59
C VAL A 67 8.96 6.95 -14.36
N GLY A 68 9.57 7.25 -15.51
CA GLY A 68 10.25 6.22 -16.32
C GLY A 68 11.41 5.57 -15.57
N TRP A 69 12.22 6.39 -14.88
CA TRP A 69 13.30 5.91 -14.02
C TRP A 69 12.74 5.11 -12.83
N LEU A 70 11.71 5.62 -12.15
CA LEU A 70 11.08 4.94 -11.02
C LEU A 70 10.51 3.57 -11.42
N HIS A 71 9.78 3.48 -12.53
CA HIS A 71 9.27 2.21 -13.05
C HIS A 71 10.39 1.22 -13.38
N SER A 72 11.50 1.67 -13.96
CA SER A 72 12.65 0.81 -14.24
C SER A 72 13.26 0.23 -12.95
N MET A 73 13.38 1.07 -11.91
CA MET A 73 13.93 0.67 -10.61
C MET A 73 12.99 -0.28 -9.88
N ILE A 74 11.68 -0.04 -9.94
CA ILE A 74 10.64 -0.94 -9.41
C ILE A 74 10.67 -2.28 -10.14
N ARG A 75 10.75 -2.29 -11.46
CA ARG A 75 10.78 -3.55 -12.23
C ARG A 75 12.03 -4.38 -11.94
N ARG A 76 13.17 -3.71 -11.72
CA ARG A 76 14.48 -4.35 -11.51
C ARG A 76 14.71 -4.79 -10.07
N PHE A 77 14.30 -3.98 -9.10
CA PHE A 77 14.61 -4.16 -7.68
C PHE A 77 13.37 -4.20 -6.77
N GLY A 78 12.19 -3.97 -7.31
CA GLY A 78 10.95 -4.01 -6.54
C GLY A 78 10.58 -5.42 -6.12
N PHE A 79 10.03 -5.51 -4.91
CA PHE A 79 9.46 -6.74 -4.38
C PHE A 79 8.25 -7.15 -5.22
N LYS A 80 8.24 -8.41 -5.70
CA LYS A 80 7.23 -8.92 -6.65
C LYS A 80 6.10 -9.73 -6.01
N GLU A 81 6.10 -9.87 -4.69
CA GLU A 81 5.10 -10.65 -3.96
C GLU A 81 4.20 -9.77 -3.08
N ALA A 82 3.73 -8.64 -3.61
CA ALA A 82 2.67 -7.91 -2.93
C ALA A 82 1.42 -8.81 -2.83
N GLY A 83 0.73 -8.76 -1.69
CA GLY A 83 -0.45 -9.60 -1.44
C GLY A 83 -0.20 -11.01 -0.89
N LYS A 84 1.05 -11.40 -0.57
CA LYS A 84 1.32 -12.63 0.20
C LYS A 84 1.75 -12.29 1.61
N LYS A 85 1.19 -12.96 2.63
CA LYS A 85 1.75 -12.90 3.99
C LYS A 85 3.11 -13.59 3.96
N VAL A 86 4.16 -12.88 4.36
CA VAL A 86 5.52 -13.44 4.43
C VAL A 86 5.84 -13.56 5.91
N SER A 87 5.96 -14.80 6.41
CA SER A 87 6.47 -15.02 7.76
C SER A 87 7.92 -14.56 7.79
N THR A 88 8.24 -13.59 8.65
CA THR A 88 9.63 -13.23 8.98
C THR A 88 10.20 -14.09 10.10
N MET A 89 9.43 -15.04 10.63
CA MET A 89 9.95 -16.03 11.58
C MET A 89 10.55 -17.17 10.77
N ALA A 90 11.89 -17.30 10.82
CA ALA A 90 12.53 -18.57 10.55
C ALA A 90 12.03 -19.58 11.59
N GLU A 91 11.69 -20.79 11.15
CA GLU A 91 11.46 -21.94 12.03
C GLU A 91 12.67 -22.19 12.95
#